data_AF-A0A139Y3B2-F1
#
_entry.id   AF-A0A139Y3B2-F1
#
_cell.length_a   1.000
_cell.length_b   1.000
_cell.length_c   1.000
_cell.angle_alpha   90.00
_cell.angle_beta   90.00
_cell.angle_gamma   90.00
#
_symmetry.space_group_name_H-M   'P 1'
#
loop_
_entity.id
_entity.type
_entity.pdbx_description
1 polymer ?
#
loop_
_entity_poly.entity_id
_entity_poly.type
_entity_poly.pdbx_seq_one_letter_code
_entity_poly.pdbx_strand_id
1 'polypeptide(L)'
;PPHWSLLLRARALDNQVYVIGCSPAALPPSVSGEGEYPVYGHSTVIGPYGDVLAELGGAPGAIFASLERRHVDLFRKQVPTSVQKRFGEVYTQVTEVRGSGCMHQPPDKEV
;
A
#
# COMPACT_ATOMS: atom_id res chain seq x y z
N PRO A 1 12.33 -1.43 -5.33
CA PRO A 1 12.64 -2.87 -5.13
C PRO A 1 11.78 -3.78 -6.03
N PRO A 2 12.28 -4.97 -6.43
CA PRO A 2 11.64 -5.83 -7.45
C PRO A 2 10.18 -6.20 -7.15
N HIS A 3 9.83 -6.25 -5.87
CA HIS A 3 8.51 -6.73 -5.41
C HIS A 3 7.49 -5.60 -5.22
N TRP A 4 7.88 -4.32 -5.36
CA TRP A 4 7.03 -3.17 -5.08
C TRP A 4 5.71 -3.23 -5.86
N SER A 5 5.79 -3.27 -7.18
CA SER A 5 4.61 -3.34 -8.05
C SER A 5 3.81 -4.63 -7.79
N LEU A 6 4.49 -5.77 -7.68
CA LEU A 6 3.84 -7.06 -7.43
C LEU A 6 3.01 -7.05 -6.14
N LEU A 7 3.58 -6.57 -5.03
CA LEU A 7 2.92 -6.54 -3.73
C LEU A 7 1.70 -5.62 -3.75
N LEU A 8 1.84 -4.40 -4.28
CA LEU A 8 0.73 -3.46 -4.34
C LEU A 8 -0.42 -3.99 -5.21
N ARG A 9 -0.10 -4.60 -6.36
CA ARG A 9 -1.08 -5.22 -7.26
C ARG A 9 -1.78 -6.41 -6.62
N ALA A 10 -1.03 -7.26 -5.92
CA ALA A 10 -1.61 -8.38 -5.18
C ALA A 10 -2.57 -7.89 -4.09
N ARG A 11 -2.22 -6.85 -3.34
CA ARG A 11 -3.12 -6.28 -2.32
C ARG A 11 -4.40 -5.70 -2.90
N ALA A 12 -4.30 -5.04 -4.05
CA ALA A 12 -5.46 -4.51 -4.77
C ALA A 12 -6.40 -5.63 -5.23
N LEU A 13 -5.82 -6.67 -5.85
CA LEU A 13 -6.57 -7.81 -6.38
C LEU A 13 -7.23 -8.66 -5.28
N ASP A 14 -6.47 -9.07 -4.26
CA ASP A 14 -6.95 -9.98 -3.20
C ASP A 14 -8.08 -9.37 -2.37
N ASN A 15 -8.03 -8.05 -2.17
CA ASN A 15 -9.03 -7.33 -1.38
C ASN A 15 -10.08 -6.64 -2.27
N GLN A 16 -9.87 -6.64 -3.58
CA GLN A 16 -10.72 -5.99 -4.57
C GLN A 16 -10.93 -4.53 -4.16
N VAL A 17 -9.84 -3.76 -4.11
CA VAL A 17 -9.80 -2.35 -3.71
C VAL A 17 -8.79 -1.59 -4.55
N TYR A 18 -8.94 -0.27 -4.60
CA TYR A 18 -7.87 0.59 -5.08
C TYR A 18 -6.70 0.58 -4.09
N VAL A 19 -5.48 0.53 -4.60
CA VAL A 19 -4.26 0.68 -3.80
C VAL A 19 -3.43 1.82 -4.38
N ILE A 20 -2.98 2.71 -3.50
CA ILE A 20 -2.12 3.83 -3.84
C ILE A 20 -0.81 3.64 -3.09
N GLY A 21 0.28 3.43 -3.82
CA GLY A 21 1.62 3.40 -3.27
C GLY A 21 2.29 4.74 -3.51
N CYS A 22 2.62 5.47 -2.44
CA CYS A 22 3.42 6.70 -2.53
C CYS A 22 4.84 6.40 -2.04
N SER A 23 5.83 6.68 -2.87
CA SER A 23 7.24 6.54 -2.56
C SER A 23 7.96 7.87 -2.80
N PRO A 24 8.96 8.23 -1.99
CA PRO A 24 9.79 9.41 -2.27
C PRO A 24 10.50 9.26 -3.63
N ALA A 25 10.79 10.39 -4.27
CA ALA A 25 11.61 10.39 -5.47
C ALA A 25 13.03 9.88 -5.16
N ALA A 26 13.63 9.19 -6.13
CA ALA A 26 15.01 8.80 -6.07
C ALA A 26 15.90 10.05 -6.02
N LEU A 27 16.85 10.07 -5.09
CA LEU A 27 17.86 11.12 -5.03
C LEU A 27 18.84 10.95 -6.20
N PRO A 28 19.30 12.05 -6.81
CA PRO A 28 20.37 11.97 -7.80
C PRO A 28 21.68 11.48 -7.15
N PRO A 29 22.54 10.78 -7.91
CA PRO A 29 23.81 10.25 -7.39
C PRO A 29 24.74 11.31 -6.76
N SER A 30 24.58 12.57 -7.16
CA SER A 30 25.37 13.69 -6.63
C SER A 30 24.97 14.14 -5.22
N VAL A 31 23.80 13.69 -4.73
CA VAL A 31 23.24 14.07 -3.43
C VAL A 31 23.14 12.86 -2.50
N SER A 32 23.07 11.64 -3.04
CA SER A 32 23.08 10.42 -2.24
C SER A 32 24.44 10.21 -1.57
N GLY A 33 24.45 10.09 -0.24
CA GLY A 33 25.66 9.74 0.52
C GLY A 33 26.11 8.30 0.25
N GLU A 34 27.41 8.03 0.37
CA GLU A 34 27.89 6.64 0.33
C GLU A 34 27.23 5.82 1.44
N GLY A 35 26.59 4.70 1.07
CA GLY A 35 25.88 3.82 2.00
C GLY A 35 24.39 4.13 2.21
N GLU A 36 23.83 5.16 1.57
CA GLU A 36 22.39 5.41 1.63
C GLU A 36 21.60 4.35 0.83
N TYR A 37 20.45 3.93 1.39
CA TYR A 37 19.57 2.99 0.71
C TYR A 37 18.91 3.67 -0.51
N PRO A 38 19.08 3.14 -1.73
CA PRO A 38 18.53 3.78 -2.92
C PRO A 38 17.00 3.70 -2.90
N VAL A 39 16.35 4.87 -2.83
CA VAL A 39 14.90 4.96 -2.93
C VAL A 39 14.48 4.66 -4.36
N TYR A 40 13.49 3.77 -4.50
CA TYR A 40 13.03 3.32 -5.80
C TYR A 40 12.17 4.37 -6.52
N GLY A 41 11.32 5.10 -5.78
CA GLY A 41 10.24 5.88 -6.38
C GLY A 41 9.11 4.95 -6.83
N HIS A 42 8.63 5.15 -8.05
CA HIS A 42 7.50 4.39 -8.61
C HIS A 42 6.23 4.50 -7.76
N SER A 43 5.86 5.74 -7.45
CA SER A 43 4.52 5.98 -6.90
C SER A 43 3.47 5.54 -7.93
N THR A 44 2.48 4.77 -7.49
CA THR A 44 1.56 4.05 -8.39
C THR A 44 0.13 4.06 -7.85
N VAL A 45 -0.85 4.19 -8.74
CA VAL A 45 -2.28 3.97 -8.48
C VAL A 45 -2.70 2.68 -9.17
N ILE A 46 -3.32 1.77 -8.42
CA ILE A 46 -3.71 0.44 -8.88
C ILE A 46 -5.21 0.27 -8.70
N GLY A 47 -5.87 -0.24 -9.74
CA GLY A 47 -7.28 -0.55 -9.77
C GLY A 47 -7.63 -1.84 -9.02
N PRO A 48 -8.93 -2.06 -8.73
CA PRO A 48 -9.39 -3.24 -8.00
C PRO A 48 -9.15 -4.56 -8.73
N TYR A 49 -8.87 -4.54 -10.04
CA TYR A 49 -8.52 -5.71 -10.83
C TYR A 49 -7.01 -6.03 -10.79
N GLY A 50 -6.23 -5.27 -10.00
CA GLY A 50 -4.77 -5.39 -9.95
C GLY A 50 -4.07 -4.76 -11.17
N ASP A 51 -4.79 -3.94 -11.93
CA ASP A 51 -4.32 -3.17 -13.07
C ASP A 51 -3.64 -1.87 -12.62
N VAL A 52 -2.53 -1.50 -13.26
CA VAL A 52 -1.84 -0.24 -12.97
C VAL A 52 -2.53 0.88 -13.76
N LEU A 53 -3.17 1.81 -13.05
CA LEU A 53 -3.90 2.93 -13.65
C LEU A 53 -2.99 4.11 -13.97
N ALA A 54 -1.99 4.32 -13.11
CA ALA A 54 -0.97 5.35 -13.30
C ALA A 54 0.28 5.00 -12.47
N GLU A 55 1.47 5.32 -12.98
CA GLU A 55 2.74 5.08 -12.32
C GLU A 55 3.73 6.20 -12.68
N LEU A 56 4.50 6.66 -11.69
CA LEU A 56 5.68 7.51 -11.90
C LEU A 56 6.95 6.68 -12.04
N GLY A 57 8.02 7.29 -12.52
CA GLY A 57 9.36 6.71 -12.40
C GLY A 57 10.03 7.03 -11.05
N GLY A 58 11.36 7.07 -11.05
CA GLY A 58 12.14 7.53 -9.90
C GLY A 58 12.18 9.05 -9.72
N ALA A 59 11.79 9.83 -10.73
CA ALA A 59 11.86 11.29 -10.66
C ALA A 59 10.70 11.91 -9.84
N PRO A 60 10.87 13.14 -9.30
CA PRO A 60 9.79 13.87 -8.66
C PRO A 60 8.60 14.07 -9.61
N GLY A 61 7.38 13.91 -9.09
CA GLY A 61 6.15 14.07 -9.85
C GLY A 61 4.90 13.85 -9.01
N ALA A 62 3.74 13.99 -9.65
CA ALA A 62 2.44 13.75 -9.03
C ALA A 62 1.53 12.97 -9.98
N ILE A 63 0.66 12.13 -9.42
CA ILE A 63 -0.39 11.43 -10.14
C ILE A 63 -1.74 12.01 -9.74
N PHE A 64 -2.59 12.26 -10.72
CA PHE A 64 -4.01 12.53 -10.53
C PHE A 64 -4.80 11.38 -11.13
N ALA A 65 -5.67 10.75 -10.33
CA ALA A 65 -6.47 9.61 -10.78
C ALA A 65 -7.89 9.69 -10.20
N SER A 66 -8.88 9.34 -11.03
CA SER A 66 -10.28 9.25 -10.61
C SER A 66 -10.58 7.83 -10.15
N LEU A 67 -11.10 7.70 -8.92
CA LEU A 67 -11.44 6.41 -8.33
C LEU A 67 -12.96 6.23 -8.30
N GLU A 68 -13.46 5.24 -9.04
CA GLU A 68 -14.89 4.98 -9.13
C GLU A 68 -15.29 3.77 -8.29
N ARG A 69 -16.18 4.00 -7.31
CA ARG A 69 -16.72 2.93 -6.46
C ARG A 69 -17.37 1.80 -7.25
N ARG A 70 -17.99 2.15 -8.39
CA ARG A 70 -18.65 1.22 -9.32
C ARG A 70 -17.74 0.07 -9.77
N HIS A 71 -16.47 0.34 -10.09
CA HIS A 71 -15.54 -0.71 -10.52
C HIS A 71 -15.31 -1.74 -9.42
N VAL A 72 -15.19 -1.28 -8.17
CA VAL A 72 -15.04 -2.18 -7.03
C VAL A 72 -16.30 -3.01 -6.81
N ASP A 73 -17.48 -2.40 -6.89
CA ASP A 73 -18.76 -3.10 -6.71
C ASP A 73 -18.99 -4.15 -7.80
N LEU A 74 -18.65 -3.83 -9.05
CA LEU A 74 -18.72 -4.76 -10.16
C LEU A 74 -17.78 -5.95 -9.95
N PHE A 75 -16.52 -5.70 -9.58
CA PHE A 75 -15.57 -6.79 -9.41
C PHE A 75 -15.94 -7.72 -8.25
N ARG A 76 -16.40 -7.18 -7.12
CA ARG A 76 -16.89 -7.97 -5.98
C ARG A 76 -18.11 -8.83 -6.33
N LYS A 77 -18.98 -8.36 -7.23
CA LYS A 77 -20.11 -9.15 -7.75
C LYS A 77 -19.66 -10.27 -8.68
N GLN A 78 -18.66 -10.01 -9.54
CA GLN A 78 -18.13 -10.98 -10.49
C GLN A 78 -17.31 -12.08 -9.79
N VAL A 79 -16.53 -11.70 -8.78
CA VAL A 79 -15.60 -12.57 -8.05
C VAL A 79 -15.83 -12.40 -6.55
N PRO A 80 -16.81 -13.09 -5.95
CA PRO A 80 -17.24 -12.84 -4.57
C PRO A 80 -16.36 -13.56 -3.54
N THR A 81 -15.06 -13.27 -3.52
CA THR A 81 -14.08 -13.96 -2.64
C THR A 81 -14.33 -13.71 -1.15
N SER A 82 -14.92 -12.58 -0.78
CA SER A 82 -15.20 -12.24 0.62
C SER A 82 -16.15 -13.22 1.31
N VAL A 83 -17.14 -13.76 0.58
CA VAL A 83 -18.10 -14.73 1.13
C VAL A 83 -17.60 -16.18 1.09
N GLN A 84 -16.49 -16.41 0.39
CA GLN A 84 -15.85 -17.73 0.29
C GLN A 84 -14.80 -17.95 1.39
N LYS A 85 -14.49 -16.92 2.18
CA LYS A 85 -13.56 -17.03 3.32
C LYS A 85 -14.17 -17.89 4.41
N ARG A 86 -13.40 -18.85 4.91
CA ARG A 86 -13.79 -19.82 5.95
C ARG A 86 -13.36 -19.34 7.35
N PHE A 87 -13.63 -18.05 7.62
CA PHE A 87 -13.31 -17.45 8.92
C PHE A 87 -14.13 -18.12 10.03
N GLY A 88 -13.49 -18.46 11.14
CA GLY A 88 -14.12 -19.12 12.29
C GLY A 88 -14.32 -20.63 12.13
N GLU A 89 -14.30 -21.15 10.90
CA GLU A 89 -14.39 -22.60 10.63
C GLU A 89 -13.01 -23.24 10.44
N VAL A 90 -12.16 -22.66 9.58
CA VAL A 90 -10.85 -23.22 9.25
C VAL A 90 -9.71 -22.34 9.75
N TYR A 91 -9.90 -21.02 9.71
CA TYR A 91 -8.89 -20.06 10.13
C TYR A 91 -9.50 -18.86 10.82
N THR A 92 -8.75 -18.27 11.75
CA THR A 92 -9.17 -17.08 12.49
C THR A 92 -8.77 -15.83 11.72
N GLN A 93 -9.66 -14.84 11.70
CA GLN A 93 -9.31 -13.52 11.20
C GLN A 93 -8.45 -12.79 12.24
N VAL A 94 -7.22 -12.44 11.87
CA VAL A 94 -6.37 -11.61 12.72
C VAL A 94 -6.80 -10.16 12.55
N THR A 95 -7.57 -9.64 13.50
CA THR A 95 -8.07 -8.26 13.51
C THR A 95 -7.29 -7.35 14.45
N GLU A 96 -6.54 -7.92 15.40
CA GLU A 96 -5.69 -7.19 16.34
C GLU A 96 -4.25 -7.68 16.28
N VAL A 97 -3.31 -6.75 16.16
CA VAL A 97 -1.92 -6.98 16.54
C VAL A 97 -1.79 -6.33 17.91
N ARG A 98 -1.60 -7.11 18.97
CA ARG A 98 -1.21 -6.56 20.29
C ARG A 98 0.16 -5.92 20.15
N GLY A 99 0.21 -4.65 19.78
CA GLY A 99 1.37 -3.82 19.97
C GLY A 99 1.50 -3.55 21.45
N SER A 100 2.57 -4.04 22.08
CA SER A 100 3.00 -3.57 23.39
C SER A 100 3.00 -2.05 23.36
N GLY A 101 2.24 -1.44 24.28
CA GLY A 101 2.09 0.00 24.36
C GLY A 101 3.45 0.70 24.34
N CYS A 102 3.64 1.58 23.36
CA CYS A 102 4.63 2.63 23.47
C CYS A 102 4.28 3.44 24.73
N MET A 103 5.03 3.24 25.82
CA MET A 103 5.00 4.14 26.96
C MET A 103 5.60 5.47 26.50
N HIS A 104 4.76 6.37 26.00
CA HIS A 104 5.10 7.78 25.98
C HIS A 104 4.96 8.27 27.42
N GLN A 105 6.05 8.23 28.19
CA GLN A 105 6.15 9.04 29.40
C GLN A 105 6.09 10.51 28.96
N PRO A 106 5.11 11.31 29.42
CA PRO A 106 5.16 12.74 29.22
C PRO A 106 6.41 13.30 29.94
N PRO A 107 7.05 14.35 29.41
CA PRO A 107 8.23 14.92 30.04
C PRO A 107 7.88 15.40 31.46
N ASP A 108 8.74 15.02 32.41
CA ASP A 108 8.66 15.47 33.79
C ASP A 108 8.54 17.00 33.81
N LYS A 109 7.55 17.50 34.54
CA LYS A 109 7.39 18.93 34.77
C LYS A 109 8.60 19.41 35.57
N GLU A 110 9.44 20.22 34.94
CA GLU A 110 10.50 20.97 35.62
C GLU A 110 9.91 21.73 36.82
N VAL A 111 10.56 21.57 37.98
CA VAL A 111 10.41 22.40 39.18
C VAL A 111 11.62 23.31 39.26
#